data_AF-A0A447PBX2-F1
#
_entry.id   AF-A0A447PBX2-F1
#
_cell.length_a   1.000
_cell.length_b   1.000
_cell.length_c   1.000
_cell.angle_alpha   90.00
_cell.angle_beta   90.00
_cell.angle_gamma   90.00
#
_symmetry.space_group_name_H-M   'P 1'
#
loop_
_entity.id
_entity.type
_entity.pdbx_description
1 polymer ?
#
loop_
_entity_poly.entity_id
_entity_poly.type
_entity_poly.pdbx_seq_one_letter_code
_entity_poly.pdbx_strand_id
1 'polypeptide(L)'
;MDFEAANDACGAGYVPTLADLQSLYDARPGGAMNTQQGWPLDGKNYQDNTADLSRSTENRYVKSINLRDGGVGSLLWNEQLYFVCLQNAHPAATQITLTSPVYNDSDGFAKAKVGETISGHHHHAGRPGQPGRRHARLSLRAATALARESGSE
;
A
#
# COMPACT_ATOMS: atom_id res chain seq x y z
N MET A 1 -11.55 8.53 -11.76
CA MET A 1 -10.11 8.72 -11.54
C MET A 1 -9.51 7.38 -11.19
N ASP A 2 -8.32 7.08 -11.69
CA ASP A 2 -7.54 5.91 -11.23
C ASP A 2 -6.83 6.25 -9.90
N PHE A 3 -6.15 5.26 -9.31
CA PHE A 3 -5.47 5.42 -8.03
C PHE A 3 -4.39 6.50 -8.03
N GLU A 4 -3.60 6.60 -9.10
CA GLU A 4 -2.40 7.43 -9.13
C GLU A 4 -2.79 8.90 -9.21
N ALA A 5 -3.76 9.24 -10.07
CA ALA A 5 -4.35 10.57 -10.08
C ALA A 5 -4.98 10.95 -8.72
N ALA A 6 -5.56 9.97 -8.02
CA ALA A 6 -6.19 10.21 -6.74
C ALA A 6 -5.17 10.37 -5.59
N ASN A 7 -4.08 9.60 -5.63
CA ASN A 7 -2.94 9.74 -4.74
C ASN A 7 -2.25 11.10 -4.92
N ASP A 8 -2.11 11.58 -6.15
CA ASP A 8 -1.51 12.87 -6.44
C ASP A 8 -2.41 14.03 -5.99
N ALA A 9 -3.73 13.88 -6.14
CA ALA A 9 -4.69 14.88 -5.68
C ALA A 9 -4.75 15.01 -4.16
N CYS A 10 -4.67 13.90 -3.42
CA CYS A 10 -4.71 13.92 -1.94
C CYS A 10 -3.33 14.12 -1.31
N GLY A 11 -2.27 13.67 -1.96
CA GLY A 11 -0.94 13.47 -1.38
C GLY A 11 -0.82 12.11 -0.68
N ALA A 12 0.35 11.47 -0.79
CA ALA A 12 0.60 10.09 -0.36
C ALA A 12 0.26 9.79 1.12
N GLY A 13 0.32 10.79 2.00
CA GLY A 13 -0.03 10.64 3.41
C GLY A 13 -1.53 10.73 3.71
N TYR A 14 -2.36 11.16 2.76
CA TYR A 14 -3.77 11.43 2.97
C TYR A 14 -4.68 10.41 2.29
N VAL A 15 -4.11 9.42 1.60
CA VAL A 15 -4.91 8.35 1.01
C VAL A 15 -5.36 7.38 2.11
N PRO A 16 -6.66 7.10 2.26
CA PRO A 16 -7.16 6.20 3.30
C PRO A 16 -6.73 4.75 3.08
N THR A 17 -6.56 4.04 4.20
CA THR A 17 -6.46 2.58 4.24
C THR A 17 -7.85 1.95 4.32
N LEU A 18 -7.93 0.64 4.10
CA LEU A 18 -9.17 -0.12 4.29
C LEU A 18 -9.68 0.02 5.74
N ALA A 19 -8.78 0.06 6.72
CA ALA A 19 -9.15 0.21 8.12
C ALA A 19 -9.79 1.59 8.40
N ASP A 20 -9.34 2.65 7.73
CA ASP A 20 -9.93 3.98 7.87
C ASP A 20 -11.35 4.02 7.30
N LEU A 21 -11.54 3.46 6.09
CA LEU A 21 -12.87 3.43 5.47
C LEU A 21 -13.83 2.46 6.18
N GLN A 22 -13.32 1.36 6.74
CA GLN A 22 -14.12 0.47 7.58
C GLN A 22 -14.56 1.18 8.85
N SER A 23 -13.66 1.92 9.52
CA SER A 23 -14.00 2.72 10.69
C SER A 23 -15.04 3.81 10.36
N LEU A 24 -14.94 4.41 9.18
CA LEU A 24 -15.93 5.36 8.67
C LEU A 24 -17.31 4.71 8.49
N TYR A 25 -17.35 3.51 7.89
CA TYR A 25 -18.58 2.74 7.74
C TYR A 25 -19.17 2.35 9.10
N ASP A 26 -18.36 1.85 10.03
CA ASP A 26 -18.81 1.44 11.36
C ASP A 26 -19.38 2.62 12.17
N ALA A 27 -18.81 3.81 12.00
CA ALA A 27 -19.32 5.04 12.60
C ALA A 27 -20.62 5.55 11.95
N ARG A 28 -20.85 5.23 10.67
CA ARG A 28 -22.01 5.66 9.88
C ARG A 28 -22.52 4.55 8.95
N PRO A 29 -23.11 3.47 9.51
CA PRO A 29 -23.51 2.31 8.73
C PRO A 29 -24.82 2.56 7.96
N GLY A 30 -25.20 1.59 7.12
CA GLY A 30 -26.51 1.57 6.46
C GLY A 30 -26.74 2.71 5.46
N GLY A 31 -25.66 3.20 4.84
CA GLY A 31 -25.74 4.29 3.86
C GLY A 31 -25.96 5.68 4.46
N ALA A 32 -25.68 5.86 5.75
CA ALA A 32 -25.70 7.17 6.40
C ALA A 32 -24.76 8.19 5.71
N MET A 33 -23.69 7.72 5.06
CA MET A 33 -22.81 8.56 4.23
C MET A 33 -23.56 9.23 3.06
N ASN A 34 -24.54 8.56 2.45
CA ASN A 34 -25.35 9.18 1.39
C ASN A 34 -26.35 10.17 1.98
N THR A 35 -27.11 9.75 2.99
CA THR A 35 -28.24 10.52 3.51
C THR A 35 -27.82 11.73 4.33
N GLN A 36 -26.67 11.69 5.00
CA GLN A 36 -26.18 12.78 5.86
C GLN A 36 -25.12 13.65 5.18
N GLN A 37 -24.22 13.06 4.40
CA GLN A 37 -23.08 13.75 3.79
C GLN A 37 -23.25 13.95 2.27
N GLY A 38 -24.26 13.35 1.65
CA GLY A 38 -24.49 13.44 0.20
C GLY A 38 -23.51 12.62 -0.64
N TRP A 39 -22.76 11.70 -0.03
CA TRP A 39 -21.75 10.91 -0.75
C TRP A 39 -22.41 9.90 -1.70
N PRO A 40 -21.91 9.72 -2.94
CA PRO A 40 -22.46 8.75 -3.88
C PRO A 40 -22.14 7.32 -3.43
N LEU A 41 -23.18 6.54 -3.11
CA LEU A 41 -23.01 5.14 -2.70
C LEU A 41 -23.44 4.13 -3.77
N ASP A 42 -23.99 4.61 -4.88
CA ASP A 42 -24.52 3.78 -5.94
C ASP A 42 -23.56 3.77 -7.13
N GLY A 43 -23.26 2.57 -7.63
CA GLY A 43 -22.50 2.36 -8.87
C GLY A 43 -21.05 1.90 -8.67
N LYS A 44 -20.31 2.43 -7.68
CA LYS A 44 -18.89 2.10 -7.48
C LYS A 44 -18.52 2.03 -6.00
N ASN A 45 -17.49 1.24 -5.70
CA ASN A 45 -16.89 1.19 -4.37
C ASN A 45 -15.97 2.40 -4.14
N TYR A 46 -15.67 2.65 -2.86
CA TYR A 46 -14.63 3.56 -2.44
C TYR A 46 -13.30 2.83 -2.38
N GLN A 47 -12.31 3.35 -3.09
CA GLN A 47 -10.98 2.78 -3.17
C GLN A 47 -10.10 3.21 -1.99
N ASP A 48 -9.25 2.29 -1.54
CA ASP A 48 -8.24 2.54 -0.50
C ASP A 48 -6.83 2.17 -0.99
N ASN A 49 -5.79 2.48 -0.22
CA ASN A 49 -4.40 2.18 -0.56
C ASN A 49 -3.90 0.79 -0.11
N THR A 50 -4.77 -0.07 0.43
CA THR A 50 -4.38 -1.38 0.96
C THR A 50 -4.18 -2.35 -0.19
N ALA A 51 -2.97 -2.84 -0.37
CA ALA A 51 -2.67 -3.83 -1.39
C ALA A 51 -3.33 -5.18 -1.08
N ASP A 52 -3.92 -5.81 -2.09
CA ASP A 52 -4.42 -7.19 -2.01
C ASP A 52 -3.40 -8.17 -2.58
N LEU A 53 -2.46 -8.56 -1.74
CA LEU A 53 -1.36 -9.48 -2.10
C LEU A 53 -1.83 -10.91 -2.38
N SER A 54 -3.10 -11.23 -2.10
CA SER A 54 -3.65 -12.58 -2.33
C SER A 54 -4.05 -12.83 -3.79
N ARG A 55 -4.18 -11.76 -4.60
CA ARG A 55 -4.74 -11.83 -5.96
C ARG A 55 -3.71 -12.12 -7.02
N SER A 56 -2.59 -11.41 -7.00
CA SER A 56 -1.54 -11.50 -8.00
C SER A 56 -0.26 -10.91 -7.43
N THR A 57 0.88 -11.48 -7.86
CA THR A 57 2.21 -10.92 -7.65
C THR A 57 2.69 -10.08 -8.83
N GLU A 58 1.97 -10.12 -9.96
CA GLU A 58 2.33 -9.44 -11.21
C GLU A 58 1.55 -8.15 -11.38
N ASN A 59 0.26 -8.17 -11.00
CA ASN A 59 -0.63 -7.02 -11.07
C ASN A 59 -0.91 -6.46 -9.67
N ARG A 60 -0.91 -5.13 -9.56
CA ARG A 60 -1.28 -4.45 -8.31
C ARG A 60 -2.79 -4.45 -8.15
N TYR A 61 -3.28 -5.24 -7.19
CA TYR A 61 -4.65 -5.15 -6.72
C TYR A 61 -4.72 -4.32 -5.44
N VAL A 62 -5.79 -3.55 -5.29
CA VAL A 62 -6.09 -2.77 -4.09
C VAL A 62 -7.46 -3.16 -3.56
N LYS A 63 -7.62 -3.00 -2.24
CA LYS A 63 -8.93 -3.17 -1.61
C LYS A 63 -9.82 -1.96 -1.89
N SER A 64 -11.10 -2.20 -1.73
CA SER A 64 -12.14 -1.17 -1.80
C SER A 64 -13.28 -1.56 -0.87
N ILE A 65 -14.12 -0.60 -0.48
CA ILE A 65 -15.30 -0.85 0.33
C ILE A 65 -16.54 -0.19 -0.26
N ASN A 66 -17.66 -0.89 -0.19
CA ASN A 66 -18.97 -0.31 -0.43
C ASN A 66 -19.49 0.29 0.87
N LEU A 67 -19.58 1.62 0.96
CA LEU A 67 -20.05 2.31 2.17
C LEU A 67 -21.57 2.22 2.40
N ARG A 68 -22.33 1.55 1.52
CA ARG A 68 -23.75 1.23 1.72
C ARG A 68 -23.95 0.04 2.64
N ASP A 69 -23.24 -1.06 2.37
CA ASP A 69 -23.40 -2.36 3.03
C ASP A 69 -22.14 -2.86 3.74
N GLY A 70 -21.02 -2.14 3.63
CA GLY A 70 -19.74 -2.49 4.23
C GLY A 70 -18.98 -3.56 3.44
N GLY A 71 -19.43 -3.94 2.25
CA GLY A 71 -18.82 -4.99 1.44
C GLY A 71 -17.42 -4.63 0.97
N VAL A 72 -16.43 -5.46 1.28
CA VAL A 72 -15.04 -5.26 0.85
C VAL A 72 -14.77 -5.98 -0.46
N GLY A 73 -14.29 -5.23 -1.45
CA GLY A 73 -13.91 -5.73 -2.77
C GLY A 73 -12.40 -5.69 -3.01
N SER A 74 -11.99 -6.22 -4.15
CA SER A 74 -10.60 -6.23 -4.61
C SER A 74 -10.56 -5.99 -6.12
N LEU A 75 -9.92 -4.90 -6.53
CA LEU A 75 -9.89 -4.45 -7.92
C LEU A 75 -8.47 -4.08 -8.35
N LEU A 76 -8.26 -4.02 -9.67
CA LEU A 76 -6.99 -3.53 -10.21
C LEU A 76 -6.80 -2.06 -9.82
N TRP A 77 -5.55 -1.68 -9.54
CA TRP A 77 -5.21 -0.32 -9.10
C TRP A 77 -5.62 0.79 -10.10
N ASN A 78 -5.73 0.48 -11.38
CA ASN A 78 -6.11 1.41 -12.44
C ASN A 78 -7.64 1.46 -12.71
N GLU A 79 -8.43 0.72 -11.94
CA GLU A 79 -9.89 0.83 -12.01
C GLU A 79 -10.37 2.21 -11.56
N GLN A 80 -11.46 2.67 -12.16
CA GLN A 80 -12.03 3.97 -11.83
C GLN A 80 -13.07 3.80 -10.75
N LEU A 81 -12.73 4.14 -9.51
CA LEU A 81 -13.59 4.03 -8.34
C LEU A 81 -13.87 5.40 -7.71
N TYR A 82 -14.73 5.42 -6.68
CA TYR A 82 -14.86 6.60 -5.84
C TYR A 82 -13.63 6.73 -4.93
N PHE A 83 -13.21 7.96 -4.70
CA PHE A 83 -12.02 8.25 -3.91
C PHE A 83 -12.27 9.43 -2.98
N VAL A 84 -11.64 9.36 -1.81
CA VAL A 84 -11.71 10.42 -0.80
C VAL A 84 -10.35 10.59 -0.15
N CYS A 85 -10.02 11.82 0.22
CA CYS A 85 -8.84 12.11 1.01
C CYS A 85 -9.18 12.09 2.50
N LEU A 86 -8.26 11.62 3.32
CA LEU A 86 -8.29 11.87 4.75
C LEU A 86 -8.06 13.36 5.01
N GLN A 87 -8.65 13.86 6.09
CA GLN A 87 -8.39 15.22 6.55
C GLN A 87 -7.03 15.34 7.25
N ASN A 88 -6.59 14.29 7.92
CA ASN A 88 -5.31 14.22 8.61
C ASN A 88 -4.43 13.18 7.93
N ALA A 89 -3.16 13.52 7.72
CA ALA A 89 -2.22 12.57 7.16
C ALA A 89 -1.97 11.40 8.12
N HIS A 90 -1.80 10.21 7.56
CA HIS A 90 -1.21 9.09 8.28
C HIS A 90 0.18 9.46 8.79
N PRO A 91 0.58 8.93 9.96
CA PRO A 91 1.94 9.11 10.43
C PRO A 91 2.92 8.53 9.41
N ALA A 92 3.83 9.37 8.91
CA ALA A 92 4.85 8.94 7.97
C ALA A 92 5.76 7.87 8.59
N ALA A 93 5.96 6.77 7.86
CA ALA A 93 7.06 5.86 8.16
C ALA A 93 8.37 6.60 7.86
N THR A 94 9.19 6.83 8.89
CA THR A 94 10.39 7.66 8.76
C THR A 94 11.60 6.87 8.27
N GLN A 95 11.59 5.54 8.42
CA GLN A 95 12.69 4.70 7.96
C GLN A 95 12.21 3.26 7.71
N ILE A 96 12.57 2.73 6.53
CA ILE A 96 12.47 1.31 6.22
C ILE A 96 13.90 0.79 6.13
N THR A 97 14.31 0.00 7.11
CA THR A 97 15.63 -0.67 7.06
C THR A 97 15.42 -2.10 6.60
N LEU A 98 16.04 -2.46 5.47
CA LEU A 98 16.17 -3.82 5.01
C LEU A 98 17.48 -4.40 5.55
N THR A 99 17.39 -5.46 6.34
CA THR A 99 18.56 -6.20 6.80
C THR A 99 18.57 -7.57 6.12
N SER A 100 19.67 -7.92 5.50
CA SER A 100 19.89 -9.24 4.92
C SER A 100 21.33 -9.67 5.20
N PRO A 101 21.59 -10.96 5.54
CA PRO A 101 22.94 -11.45 5.83
C PRO A 101 23.92 -11.30 4.66
N VAL A 102 23.38 -11.21 3.44
CA VAL A 102 24.16 -11.08 2.20
C VAL A 102 24.19 -9.65 1.66
N TYR A 103 23.58 -8.70 2.37
CA TYR A 103 23.65 -7.28 2.03
C TYR A 103 24.96 -6.69 2.54
N ASN A 104 25.66 -5.98 1.67
CA ASN A 104 26.91 -5.30 1.99
C ASN A 104 26.75 -3.80 1.79
N ASP A 105 26.88 -3.02 2.88
CA ASP A 105 26.78 -1.56 2.87
C ASP A 105 27.82 -0.90 1.96
N SER A 106 29.01 -1.49 1.78
CA SER A 106 30.05 -0.93 0.91
C SER A 106 29.68 -1.02 -0.56
N ASP A 107 28.93 -2.06 -0.92
CA ASP A 107 28.51 -2.32 -2.29
C ASP A 107 27.14 -1.67 -2.57
N GLY A 108 26.31 -1.48 -1.54
CA GLY A 108 24.94 -0.97 -1.64
C GLY A 108 23.94 -2.02 -2.16
N PHE A 109 24.35 -3.27 -2.33
CA PHE A 109 23.50 -4.36 -2.82
C PHE A 109 23.79 -5.71 -2.15
N ALA A 110 22.83 -6.62 -2.25
CA ALA A 110 22.97 -8.00 -1.79
C ALA A 110 23.38 -8.93 -2.94
N LYS A 111 24.37 -9.79 -2.72
CA LYS A 111 24.87 -10.77 -3.71
C LYS A 111 24.35 -12.16 -3.37
N ALA A 112 23.78 -12.86 -4.35
CA ALA A 112 23.36 -14.27 -4.21
C ALA A 112 23.55 -15.01 -5.53
N LYS A 113 23.70 -16.34 -5.49
CA LYS A 113 23.79 -17.13 -6.72
C LYS A 113 22.41 -17.22 -7.39
N VAL A 114 22.40 -17.35 -8.72
CA VAL A 114 21.15 -17.52 -9.49
C VAL A 114 20.42 -18.77 -8.97
N GLY A 115 19.14 -18.60 -8.64
CA GLY A 115 18.30 -19.65 -8.04
C GLY A 115 18.30 -19.68 -6.51
N GLU A 116 19.23 -18.98 -5.83
CA GLU A 116 19.20 -18.84 -4.37
C GLU A 116 18.18 -17.78 -3.93
N THR A 117 17.66 -17.96 -2.71
CA THR A 117 16.71 -17.03 -2.09
C THR A 117 17.41 -16.17 -1.06
N ILE A 118 17.35 -14.86 -1.23
CA ILE A 118 17.77 -13.87 -0.24
C ILE A 118 16.62 -13.69 0.75
N SER A 119 16.86 -14.06 2.01
CA SER A 119 15.93 -13.80 3.10
C SER A 119 16.32 -12.50 3.80
N GLY A 120 15.38 -11.55 3.86
CA GLY A 120 15.55 -10.27 4.52
C GLY A 120 14.50 -10.02 5.59
N HIS A 121 14.86 -9.18 6.56
CA HIS A 121 13.94 -8.60 7.52
C HIS A 121 13.79 -7.11 7.24
N HIS A 122 12.55 -6.65 7.17
CA HIS A 122 12.25 -5.22 7.14
C HIS A 122 11.75 -4.74 8.49
N HIS A 123 12.25 -3.58 8.89
CA HIS A 123 11.78 -2.85 10.05
C HIS A 123 11.20 -1.51 9.61
N HIS A 124 10.04 -1.15 10.14
CA HIS A 124 9.51 0.21 10.07
C HIS A 124 9.79 0.91 11.39
N ALA A 125 10.61 1.97 11.35
CA ALA A 125 10.75 2.85 12.50
C ALA A 125 9.57 3.84 12.52
N GLY A 126 8.80 3.84 13.61
CA GLY A 126 7.89 4.93 13.93
C GLY A 126 8.65 6.14 14.48
N ARG A 127 7.96 7.28 14.64
CA ARG A 127 8.51 8.48 15.32
C ARG A 127 9.16 8.11 16.67
N PRO A 128 10.16 8.88 17.14
CA PRO A 128 10.72 8.69 18.48
C PRO A 128 9.59 8.70 19.51
N GLY A 129 9.37 7.56 20.18
CA GLY A 129 8.32 7.38 21.19
C GLY A 129 7.13 6.49 20.81
N GLN A 130 7.04 5.92 19.60
CA GLN A 130 6.02 4.90 19.27
C GLN A 130 6.65 3.50 19.12
N PRO A 131 6.02 2.43 19.67
CA PRO A 131 6.52 1.06 19.50
C PRO A 131 6.26 0.57 18.07
N GLY A 132 7.21 0.82 17.17
CA GLY A 132 7.23 0.23 15.83
C GLY A 132 7.68 -1.22 15.89
N ARG A 133 6.74 -2.17 15.93
CA ARG A 133 7.05 -3.61 15.76
C ARG A 133 6.07 -4.27 14.81
N ARG A 134 6.33 -4.13 13.52
CA ARG A 134 5.93 -5.12 12.52
C ARG A 134 7.19 -5.59 11.82
N HIS A 135 7.64 -6.79 12.19
CA HIS A 135 8.71 -7.48 11.48
C HIS A 135 8.07 -8.25 10.34
N ALA A 136 8.33 -7.83 9.10
CA ALA A 136 7.94 -8.58 7.92
C ALA A 136 9.15 -9.34 7.38
N ARG A 137 8.95 -10.61 7.02
CA ARG A 137 9.95 -11.40 6.30
C ARG A 137 9.73 -11.18 4.81
N LEU A 138 10.79 -10.79 4.11
CA LEU A 138 10.79 -10.73 2.65
C LEU A 138 11.74 -11.80 2.10
N SER A 139 11.30 -12.49 1.05
CA SER A 139 12.12 -13.47 0.34
C SER A 139 12.21 -13.05 -1.12
N LEU A 140 13.40 -12.66 -1.56
CA LEU A 140 13.69 -12.39 -2.98
C LEU A 140 14.41 -13.60 -3.57
N ARG A 141 13.97 -14.06 -4.75
CA ARG A 141 14.71 -15.06 -5.53
C ARG A 141 15.62 -14.34 -6.52
N ALA A 142 16.90 -14.68 -6.51
CA ALA A 142 17.85 -14.15 -7.49
C ALA A 142 17.56 -14.77 -8.87
N ALA A 143 17.01 -13.95 -9.77
CA ALA A 143 16.93 -14.25 -11.21
C ALA A 143 18.26 -13.86 -11.90
N THR A 144 18.39 -14.18 -13.19
CA THR A 144 19.53 -13.77 -14.00
C THR A 144 19.76 -12.26 -13.86
N ALA A 145 20.97 -11.86 -13.47
CA ALA A 145 21.33 -10.45 -13.36
C ALA A 145 21.18 -9.78 -14.73
N LEU A 146 20.23 -8.86 -14.85
CA LEU A 146 20.22 -7.91 -15.96
C LEU A 146 21.40 -6.97 -15.74
N ALA A 147 22.28 -6.87 -16.73
CA ALA A 147 23.38 -5.92 -16.70
C ALA A 147 22.81 -4.51 -16.48
N ARG A 148 23.41 -3.77 -15.55
CA ARG A 148 23.10 -2.36 -15.30
C ARG A 148 23.35 -1.61 -16.61
N GLU A 149 22.34 -1.02 -17.23
CA GLU A 149 22.56 -0.05 -18.31
C GLU A 149 23.35 1.12 -17.73
N SER A 150 24.66 1.10 -17.94
CA SER A 150 25.50 2.27 -17.75
C SER A 150 25.18 3.24 -18.89
N GLY A 151 24.28 4.19 -18.61
CA GLY A 151 24.19 5.40 -19.42
C GLY A 151 25.55 6.11 -19.37
N SER A 152 26.26 6.14 -20.49
CA SER A 152 27.42 7.02 -20.68
C SER A 152 26.88 8.41 -20.99
N GLU A 153 27.31 9.41 -20.21
CA GLU A 153 27.46 10.78 -20.71
C GLU A 153 28.53 10.83 -21.81
#